data_AF-A0A948WRV9-F1
#
_entry.id   AF-A0A948WRV9-F1
#
_cell.length_a   1.000
_cell.length_b   1.000
_cell.length_c   1.000
_cell.angle_alpha   90.00
_cell.angle_beta   90.00
_cell.angle_gamma   90.00
#
_symmetry.space_group_name_H-M   'P 1'
#
loop_
_entity.id
_entity.type
_entity.pdbx_description
1 polymer ?
#
loop_
_entity_poly.entity_id
_entity_poly.type
_entity_poly.pdbx_seq_one_letter_code
_entity_poly.pdbx_strand_id
1 'polypeptide(L)' 'MAKCNCCGKGVSFGIQVSHSHRRSNRTWKPNVKRVKAIV' A
#
# COMPACT_ATOMS: atom_id res chain seq x y z
N MET A 1 9.51 -3.39 4.64
CA MET A 1 8.28 -2.94 3.96
C MET A 1 7.68 -1.81 4.76
N ALA A 2 7.29 -0.68 4.15
CA ALA A 2 6.78 0.46 4.91
C ALA A 2 5.45 0.12 5.59
N LYS A 3 5.46 -0.02 6.92
CA LYS A 3 4.28 -0.19 7.76
C LYS A 3 4.05 1.10 8.53
N CYS A 4 2.79 1.52 8.63
CA CYS A 4 2.39 2.69 9.43
C CYS A 4 2.52 2.36 10.92
N ASN A 5 3.35 3.08 11.67
CA ASN A 5 3.49 2.86 13.12
C ASN A 5 2.22 3.26 13.90
N CYS A 6 1.48 4.26 13.43
CA CYS A 6 0.24 4.72 14.07
C CYS A 6 -0.94 3.75 13.82
N CYS A 7 -1.07 3.27 12.58
CA CYS A 7 -2.28 2.61 12.10
C CYS A 7 -2.07 1.16 11.67
N GLY A 8 -0.86 0.62 11.79
CA GLY A 8 -0.51 -0.75 11.43
C GLY A 8 -0.63 -1.11 9.94
N LYS A 9 -1.10 -0.20 9.09
CA LYS A 9 -1.31 -0.42 7.65
C LYS A 9 0.00 -0.84 6.99
N GLY A 10 0.00 -2.02 6.38
CA GLY A 10 1.10 -2.58 5.60
C GLY A 10 0.76 -2.63 4.11
N VAL A 11 1.65 -3.27 3.36
CA VAL A 11 1.43 -3.53 1.93
C VAL A 11 0.48 -4.71 1.76
N SER A 12 -0.50 -4.55 0.88
CA SER A 12 -1.43 -5.62 0.50
C SER A 12 -1.20 -6.05 -0.95
N PHE A 13 -1.40 -7.33 -1.23
CA PHE A 13 -1.25 -7.93 -2.56
C PHE A 13 -2.59 -8.29 -3.16
N GLY A 14 -2.69 -8.20 -4.49
CA GLY A 14 -3.82 -8.76 -5.24
C GLY A 14 -3.67 -8.52 -6.73
N ILE A 15 -4.79 -8.38 -7.43
CA ILE A 15 -4.82 -8.39 -8.89
C ILE A 15 -5.49 -7.15 -9.46
N GLN A 16 -4.96 -6.67 -10.58
CA GLN A 16 -5.62 -5.70 -11.44
C GLN A 16 -6.30 -6.47 -12.58
N VAL A 17 -7.58 -6.20 -12.78
CA VAL A 17 -8.39 -6.80 -13.85
C VAL A 17 -8.68 -5.71 -14.88
N SER A 18 -8.26 -5.92 -16.14
CA SER A 18 -8.59 -5.01 -17.23
C SER A 18 -10.02 -5.22 -17.74
N HIS A 19 -10.50 -4.31 -18.57
CA HIS A 19 -11.79 -4.44 -19.27
C HIS A 19 -11.93 -5.77 -20.05
N SER A 20 -10.83 -6.28 -20.61
CA SER A 20 -10.76 -7.57 -21.31
C SER A 20 -10.48 -8.78 -20.41
N HIS A 21 -10.66 -8.65 -19.09
CA HIS A 21 -10.36 -9.69 -18.10
C HIS A 21 -8.89 -10.15 -18.03
N ARG A 22 -7.94 -9.35 -18.53
CA ARG A 22 -6.52 -9.62 -18.32
C ARG A 22 -6.16 -9.36 -16.86
N ARG A 23 -5.60 -10.38 -16.20
CA ARG A 23 -5.17 -10.31 -14.80
C ARG A 23 -3.68 -10.02 -14.72
N SER A 24 -3.29 -9.02 -13.95
CA SER A 24 -1.89 -8.76 -13.59
C SER A 24 -1.75 -8.58 -12.08
N ASN A 25 -0.62 -9.02 -11.51
CA ASN A 25 -0.36 -8.83 -10.10
C ASN A 25 -0.14 -7.35 -9.79
N ARG A 26 -0.74 -6.87 -8.70
CA ARG A 26 -0.61 -5.50 -8.21
C ARG A 26 -0.38 -5.50 -6.70
N THR A 27 0.35 -4.48 -6.29
CA THR A 27 0.64 -4.20 -4.89
C THR A 27 -0.03 -2.89 -4.48
N TRP A 28 -0.82 -2.90 -3.40
CA TRP A 28 -1.39 -1.70 -2.79
C TRP A 28 -0.50 -1.25 -1.64
N LYS A 29 0.16 -0.10 -1.85
CA LYS A 29 1.04 0.52 -0.85
C LYS A 29 0.24 1.48 0.02
N PRO A 30 0.42 1.47 1.35
CA PRO A 30 -0.15 2.51 2.21
C PRO A 30 0.58 3.85 1.97
N ASN A 31 -0.14 4.96 2.12
CA ASN A 31 0.43 6.32 2.00
C ASN A 31 1.19 6.71 3.28
N VAL A 32 2.30 6.02 3.57
CA VAL A 32 3.14 6.30 4.73
C VAL A 32 4.06 7.48 4.42
N LYS A 33 3.94 8.55 5.22
CA LYS A 33 4.80 9.74 5.14
C LYS A 33 5.69 9.82 6.37
N ARG A 34 6.90 10.37 6.21
CA ARG A 34 7.80 10.66 7.34
C ARG A 34 7.36 11.96 7.99
N VAL A 35 7.14 11.94 9.31
CA VAL A 35 6.81 13.12 10.10
C VAL A 35 7.91 13.31 11.14
N LYS A 36 8.41 14.54 11.30
CA LYS A 36 9.29 14.94 12.41
C LYS A 36 8.42 15.68 13.42
N ALA A 37 8.30 15.13 14.62
CA ALA A 37 7.63 15.82 15.73
C ALA A 37 8.70 16.59 16.52
N ILE A 38 8.43 17.86 16.81
CA ILE A 38 9.10 18.59 17.87
C ILE A 38 8.29 18.27 19.13
N VAL A 39 8.95 17.70 20.13
CA VAL A 39 8.35 17.37 21.44
C VAL A 39 8.91 18.35 22.45
#